data_AF-A0A971EF15-F1
#
_entry.id   AF-A0A971EF15-F1
#
_cell.length_a   1.000
_cell.length_b   1.000
_cell.length_c   1.000
_cell.angle_alpha   90.00
_cell.angle_beta   90.00
_cell.angle_gamma   90.00
#
_symmetry.space_group_name_H-M   'P 1'
#
loop_
_entity.id
_entity.type
_entity.pdbx_description
1 polymer ?
#
loop_
_entity_poly.entity_id
_entity_poly.type
_entity_poly.pdbx_seq_one_letter_code
_entity_poly.pdbx_strand_id
1 'polypeptide(L)' 'MREAYQLMVPSARGILLPRCYLCGEVPSQGIHGGMKIRKAFICCDCEQDIVHMEVGSIQYQTVVNKLKELFI' A
#
# COMPACT_ATOMS: atom_id res chain seq x y z
N MET A 1 11.19 0.52 -23.90
CA MET A 1 10.71 1.74 -23.22
C MET A 1 9.21 1.81 -23.38
N ARG A 2 8.48 1.94 -22.26
CA ARG A 2 7.08 2.42 -22.14
C ARG A 2 6.01 1.68 -22.97
N GLU A 3 5.62 0.50 -22.53
CA GLU A 3 4.30 -0.05 -22.87
C GLU A 3 3.30 0.39 -21.81
N ALA A 4 2.63 1.50 -22.12
CA ALA A 4 1.53 2.04 -21.35
C ALA A 4 0.36 1.05 -21.39
N TYR A 5 -0.06 0.62 -20.21
CA TYR A 5 -1.27 -0.18 -19.94
C TYR A 5 -2.51 0.61 -20.40
N GLN A 6 -2.87 0.46 -21.67
CA GLN A 6 -3.97 1.16 -22.30
C GLN A 6 -5.30 0.47 -21.95
N LEU A 7 -5.85 0.84 -20.80
CA LEU A 7 -7.21 0.48 -20.40
C LEU A 7 -8.22 1.23 -21.26
N MET A 8 -8.83 0.55 -22.23
CA MET A 8 -10.08 1.00 -22.84
C MET A 8 -11.23 0.80 -21.83
N VAL A 9 -11.56 1.85 -21.06
CA VAL A 9 -12.72 1.86 -20.15
C VAL A 9 -13.84 2.68 -20.80
N PRO A 10 -15.08 2.18 -20.88
CA PRO A 10 -16.21 2.96 -21.37
C PRO A 10 -16.38 4.24 -20.54
N SER A 11 -16.54 5.37 -21.24
CA SER A 11 -16.73 6.71 -20.68
C SER A 11 -17.75 6.70 -19.53
N ALA A 12 -17.33 7.23 -18.37
CA ALA A 12 -18.07 7.35 -17.10
C ALA A 12 -17.88 6.24 -16.04
N ARG A 13 -16.75 5.52 -16.00
CA ARG A 13 -16.35 4.79 -14.78
C ARG A 13 -15.01 5.29 -14.24
N GLY A 14 -15.03 5.85 -13.03
CA GLY A 14 -13.82 6.27 -12.32
C GLY A 14 -12.95 5.06 -11.98
N ILE A 15 -11.63 5.21 -12.14
CA ILE A 15 -10.66 4.17 -11.78
C ILE A 15 -10.35 4.31 -10.29
N LEU A 16 -10.69 3.30 -9.50
CA LEU A 16 -10.43 3.29 -8.06
C LEU A 16 -9.12 2.53 -7.80
N LEU A 17 -8.09 3.25 -7.36
CA LEU A 17 -6.77 2.69 -7.07
C LEU A 17 -6.54 2.60 -5.56
N PRO A 18 -5.94 1.52 -5.05
CA PRO A 18 -5.64 1.38 -3.64
C PRO A 18 -4.47 2.28 -3.26
N ARG A 19 -4.63 3.04 -2.18
CA ARG A 19 -3.55 3.81 -1.56
C ARG A 19 -3.00 3.03 -0.38
N CYS A 20 -1.68 2.96 -0.27
CA CYS A 20 -1.02 2.38 0.88
C CYS A 20 -1.35 3.17 2.15
N TYR A 21 -1.69 2.49 3.23
CA TYR A 21 -2.01 3.08 4.52
C TYR A 21 -0.78 3.68 5.23
N LEU A 22 0.42 3.19 4.90
CA LEU A 22 1.67 3.65 5.52
C LEU A 22 2.27 4.85 4.80
N CYS A 23 2.47 4.77 3.48
CA CYS A 23 3.08 5.86 2.69
C CYS A 23 2.06 6.76 1.98
N GLY A 24 0.79 6.37 1.86
CA GLY A 24 -0.24 7.15 1.19
C GLY A 24 -0.18 7.09 -0.35
N GLU A 25 0.80 6.41 -0.93
CA GLU A 25 1.01 6.32 -2.37
C GLU A 25 0.23 5.17 -3.00
N VAL A 26 -0.05 5.29 -4.30
CA VAL A 26 -0.57 4.19 -5.12
C VAL A 26 0.61 3.43 -5.71
N PRO A 27 0.77 2.12 -5.44
CA PRO A 27 1.86 1.35 -6.03
C PRO A 27 1.73 1.30 -7.57
N SER A 28 2.88 1.23 -8.25
CA SER A 28 2.96 1.18 -9.71
C SER A 28 2.24 -0.04 -10.31
N GLN A 29 2.15 -1.13 -9.55
CA GLN A 29 1.41 -2.35 -9.93
C GLN A 29 -0.09 -2.32 -9.52
N GLY A 30 -0.59 -1.18 -9.01
CA GLY A 30 -1.96 -1.07 -8.53
C GLY A 30 -2.28 -2.06 -7.41
N ILE A 31 -3.45 -2.72 -7.47
CA ILE A 31 -3.86 -3.66 -6.42
C ILE A 31 -2.96 -4.90 -6.27
N HIS A 32 -2.19 -5.25 -7.32
CA HIS A 32 -1.21 -6.33 -7.25
C HIS A 32 0.07 -5.94 -6.50
N GLY A 33 0.34 -4.64 -6.34
CA GLY A 33 1.54 -4.12 -5.69
C GLY A 33 1.45 -4.03 -4.17
N GLY A 34 0.65 -4.88 -3.53
CA GLY A 34 0.48 -4.85 -2.08
C GLY A 34 -0.48 -5.91 -1.56
N MET A 35 -0.71 -5.86 -0.25
CA MET A 35 -1.62 -6.75 0.46
C MET A 35 -2.69 -5.96 1.20
N LYS A 36 -3.87 -6.57 1.34
CA LYS A 36 -4.97 -6.02 2.14
C LYS A 36 -4.95 -6.63 3.54
N ILE A 37 -4.83 -5.78 4.56
CA ILE A 37 -4.93 -6.16 5.97
C ILE A 37 -6.20 -5.50 6.54
N ARG A 38 -7.23 -6.31 6.79
CA ARG A 38 -8.56 -5.84 7.24
C ARG A 38 -9.12 -4.73 6.32
N LYS A 39 -9.12 -3.47 6.79
CA LYS A 39 -9.64 -2.28 6.09
C LYS A 39 -8.54 -1.46 5.41
N ALA A 40 -7.26 -1.82 5.58
CA ALA A 40 -6.12 -1.12 5.01
C ALA A 40 -5.46 -1.90 3.88
N PHE A 41 -4.77 -1.18 3.01
CA PHE A 41 -3.90 -1.71 1.98
C PHE A 41 -2.46 -1.31 2.29
N ILE A 42 -1.49 -2.21 2.15
CA ILE A 42 -0.07 -1.94 2.37
C ILE A 42 0.66 -2.35 1.08
N CYS A 43 1.41 -1.42 0.48
CA CYS A 43 2.21 -1.73 -0.70
C CYS A 43 3.40 -2.64 -0.36
N CYS A 44 3.93 -3.34 -1.37
CA CYS A 44 5.08 -4.23 -1.21
C CYS A 44 6.31 -3.50 -0.66
N ASP A 45 6.56 -2.24 -1.05
CA ASP A 45 7.72 -1.49 -0.54
C ASP A 45 7.63 -1.28 0.97
N CYS A 46 6.46 -0.84 1.47
CA CYS A 46 6.26 -0.69 2.90
C CYS A 46 6.25 -2.02 3.64
N GLU A 47 5.81 -3.11 3.01
CA GLU A 47 5.90 -4.45 3.59
C GLU A 47 7.36 -4.88 3.74
N GLN A 48 8.17 -4.70 2.70
CA GLN A 48 9.62 -4.95 2.74
C GLN A 48 10.29 -4.11 3.82
N ASP A 49 9.93 -2.84 3.95
CA ASP A 49 10.46 -1.98 5.01
C ASP A 49 10.11 -2.51 6.40
N ILE A 50 8.87 -2.98 6.61
CA ILE A 50 8.42 -3.54 7.89
C ILE A 50 9.24 -4.77 8.27
N VAL A 51 9.41 -5.71 7.35
CA VAL A 51 10.09 -6.99 7.65
C VAL A 51 11.59 -6.82 7.87
N HIS A 52 12.20 -5.79 7.31
CA HIS A 52 13.62 -5.46 7.50
C HIS A 52 13.85 -4.40 8.60
N MET A 53 12.79 -3.88 9.23
CA MET A 53 12.91 -2.82 10.22
C MET A 53 13.58 -3.31 11.51
N GLU A 54 14.47 -2.50 12.06
CA GLU A 54 15.07 -2.79 13.36
C GLU A 54 14.05 -2.64 14.49
N VAL A 55 13.87 -3.74 15.23
CA VAL A 55 13.00 -3.79 16.41
C VAL A 55 13.52 -2.84 17.47
N GLY A 56 12.65 -1.95 17.94
CA GLY A 56 12.98 -0.95 18.97
C GLY A 56 13.30 0.45 18.42
N SER A 57 13.45 0.59 17.09
CA SER A 57 13.54 1.90 16.45
C SER A 57 12.24 2.71 16.63
N ILE A 58 12.34 4.04 16.55
CA ILE A 58 11.19 4.95 16.61
C ILE A 58 10.22 4.68 15.44
N GLN A 59 10.78 4.35 14.27
CA GLN A 59 10.02 3.97 13.07
C GLN A 59 9.21 2.70 13.32
N TYR A 60 9.82 1.68 13.94
CA TYR A 60 9.15 0.44 14.28
C TYR A 60 7.95 0.66 15.18
N GLN A 61 8.13 1.45 16.26
CA GLN A 61 7.02 1.77 17.16
C GLN A 61 5.89 2.51 16.44
N THR A 62 6.25 3.44 15.55
CA THR A 62 5.27 4.20 14.76
C THR A 62 4.45 3.28 13.86
N VAL A 63 5.10 2.36 13.14
CA VAL A 63 4.42 1.42 12.25
C VAL A 63 3.58 0.42 13.03
N VAL A 64 4.09 -0.11 14.15
CA VAL A 64 3.32 -1.00 15.03
C VAL A 64 2.06 -0.33 15.57
N ASN A 65 2.17 0.94 16.00
CA ASN A 65 1.00 1.68 16.48
C ASN A 65 -0.05 1.88 15.38
N LYS A 66 0.38 2.29 14.18
CA LYS A 66 -0.51 2.38 13.00
C LYS A 66 -1.17 1.05 12.66
N LEU A 67 -0.43 -0.06 12.73
CA LEU A 67 -0.99 -1.39 12.46
C LEU A 67 -1.99 -1.79 13.55
N LYS A 68 -1.71 -1.52 14.82
CA LYS A 68 -2.63 -1.82 15.94
C LYS A 68 -3.99 -1.12 15.80
N GLU A 69 -4.02 0.10 15.28
CA GLU A 69 -5.28 0.83 15.00
C GLU A 69 -6.19 0.09 14.00
N LEU A 70 -5.63 -0.76 13.13
CA LEU A 70 -6.41 -1.60 12.23
C LEU A 70 -7.05 -2.79 12.94
N PHE A 71 -6.50 -3.19 14.09
CA PHE A 71 -6.89 -4.37 14.83
C PHE A 71 -7.89 -4.11 15.97
N ILE A 72 -7.97 -2.87 16.43
CA ILE A 72 -9.00 -2.33 17.35
C ILE A 72 -10.34 -2.18 16.62
#